data_AF-A0A1H7DYP5-F1
#
_entry.id   AF-A0A1H7DYP5-F1
#
_cell.length_a   1.000
_cell.length_b   1.000
_cell.length_c   1.000
_cell.angle_alpha   90.00
_cell.angle_beta   90.00
_cell.angle_gamma   90.00
#
_symmetry.space_group_name_H-M   'P 1'
#
loop_
_entity.id
_entity.type
_entity.pdbx_description
1 polymer ?
#
loop_
_entity_poly.entity_id
_entity_poly.type
_entity_poly.pdbx_seq_one_letter_code
_entity_poly.pdbx_strand_id
1 'polypeptide(L)'
;MSISEASREIYRTLVDSYVAIALSVPIVLIGIFLTGSLYYVTFVRKNIDDRSWSGWLNYLFPRDMYTSPSAKIDIWVWIMNGLLFIPIFEVFIVVVGLVVGVSFYGLIASTLGPIRPVTTAVWGVVGIQFLGFWLGQGIGQYVGHLAMHKVPALWALHRAHHSAESPNLFAFLRSHPLEHFLNGSTRVLGTVAGTGLTLYLTAGDLHAVTLATIFWFNIAYVLIGFRA
;
A
#
# COMPACT_ATOMS: atom_id res chain seq x y z
N MET A 1 -29.60 -8.56 -5.03
CA MET A 1 -29.29 -7.24 -4.42
C MET A 1 -30.06 -6.19 -5.20
N SER A 2 -30.91 -5.42 -4.52
CA SER A 2 -31.64 -4.30 -5.13
C SER A 2 -30.70 -3.10 -5.37
N ILE A 3 -31.07 -2.18 -6.25
CA ILE A 3 -30.31 -0.94 -6.52
C ILE A 3 -30.11 -0.13 -5.22
N SER A 4 -31.10 -0.14 -4.32
CA SER A 4 -31.04 0.57 -3.04
C SER A 4 -30.20 -0.12 -1.97
N GLU A 5 -29.98 -1.43 -2.09
CA GLU A 5 -29.01 -2.17 -1.27
C GLU A 5 -27.58 -1.90 -1.76
N ALA A 6 -27.37 -1.98 -3.08
CA ALA A 6 -26.07 -1.72 -3.68
C ALA A 6 -25.58 -0.29 -3.39
N SER A 7 -26.46 0.70 -3.51
CA SER A 7 -26.09 2.10 -3.24
C SER A 7 -25.73 2.33 -1.76
N ARG A 8 -26.42 1.66 -0.84
CA ARG A 8 -26.16 1.74 0.60
C ARG A 8 -24.82 1.11 0.96
N GLU A 9 -24.50 -0.02 0.35
CA GLU A 9 -23.23 -0.71 0.58
C GLU A 9 -22.05 0.08 0.01
N ILE A 10 -22.20 0.67 -1.18
CA ILE A 10 -21.21 1.59 -1.75
C ILE A 10 -21.01 2.79 -0.83
N TYR A 11 -22.09 3.43 -0.38
CA TYR A 11 -22.00 4.58 0.53
C TYR A 11 -21.29 4.21 1.83
N ARG A 12 -21.66 3.08 2.44
CA ARG A 12 -21.01 2.57 3.66
C ARG A 12 -19.53 2.30 3.43
N THR A 13 -19.18 1.60 2.36
CA THR A 13 -17.78 1.29 1.99
C THR A 13 -16.96 2.57 1.80
N LEU A 14 -17.54 3.59 1.15
CA LEU A 14 -16.90 4.89 1.00
C LEU A 14 -16.66 5.54 2.36
N VAL A 15 -17.69 5.65 3.21
CA VAL A 15 -17.57 6.23 4.55
C VAL A 15 -16.52 5.48 5.38
N ASP A 16 -16.58 4.15 5.41
CA ASP A 16 -15.64 3.32 6.16
C ASP A 16 -14.21 3.49 5.65
N SER A 17 -14.01 3.65 4.33
CA SER A 17 -12.71 3.95 3.74
C SER A 17 -12.19 5.31 4.21
N TYR A 18 -13.04 6.35 4.21
CA TYR A 18 -12.64 7.68 4.69
C TYR A 18 -12.36 7.74 6.19
N VAL A 19 -13.16 7.04 6.99
CA VAL A 19 -12.92 6.86 8.43
C VAL A 19 -11.60 6.13 8.66
N ALA A 20 -11.32 5.06 7.91
CA ALA A 20 -10.06 4.33 8.03
C ALA A 20 -8.84 5.20 7.72
N ILE A 21 -8.91 6.09 6.72
CA ILE A 21 -7.82 7.05 6.43
C ILE A 21 -7.67 8.04 7.58
N ALA A 22 -8.77 8.63 8.03
CA ALA A 22 -8.76 9.61 9.13
C ALA A 22 -8.15 8.99 10.40
N LEU A 23 -8.46 7.72 10.66
CA LEU A 23 -7.85 6.93 11.73
C LEU A 23 -6.40 6.53 11.41
N SER A 24 -6.02 6.34 10.16
CA SER A 24 -4.64 6.01 9.79
C SER A 24 -3.67 7.16 10.04
N VAL A 25 -4.08 8.43 9.86
CA VAL A 25 -3.20 9.59 10.07
C VAL A 25 -2.56 9.61 11.47
N PRO A 26 -3.33 9.57 12.58
CA PRO A 26 -2.72 9.53 13.91
C PRO A 26 -1.89 8.26 14.13
N ILE A 27 -2.28 7.13 13.55
CA ILE A 27 -1.50 5.87 13.66
C ILE A 27 -0.16 6.00 12.93
N VAL A 28 -0.12 6.62 11.73
CA VAL A 28 1.10 6.86 10.95
C VAL A 28 2.03 7.78 11.73
N LEU A 29 1.48 8.87 12.29
CA LEU A 29 2.24 9.76 13.14
C LEU A 29 2.81 9.03 14.36
N ILE A 30 2.01 8.19 15.04
CA ILE A 30 2.49 7.34 16.14
C ILE A 30 3.64 6.44 15.67
N GLY A 31 3.52 5.79 14.51
CA GLY A 31 4.56 4.96 13.92
C GLY A 31 5.87 5.72 13.67
N ILE A 32 5.79 6.90 13.06
CA ILE A 32 6.92 7.81 12.82
C ILE A 32 7.54 8.25 14.14
N PHE A 33 6.73 8.67 15.11
CA PHE A 33 7.21 9.08 16.43
C PHE A 33 7.89 7.92 17.15
N LEU A 34 7.31 6.72 17.17
CA LEU A 34 7.87 5.56 17.84
C LEU A 34 9.21 5.14 17.22
N THR A 35 9.20 4.85 15.92
CA THR A 35 10.40 4.34 15.21
C THR A 35 11.49 5.41 15.10
N GLY A 36 11.11 6.64 14.75
CA GLY A 36 12.02 7.77 14.65
C GLY A 36 12.61 8.16 16.00
N SER A 37 11.82 8.14 17.08
CA SER A 37 12.34 8.43 18.43
C SER A 37 13.21 7.31 18.95
N LEU A 38 12.86 6.05 18.68
CA LEU A 38 13.71 4.91 19.04
C LEU A 38 15.07 5.06 18.39
N TYR A 39 15.13 5.28 17.08
CA TYR A 39 16.38 5.49 16.35
C TYR A 39 17.13 6.74 16.84
N TYR A 40 16.41 7.84 17.09
CA TYR A 40 17.01 9.07 17.63
C TYR A 40 17.70 8.80 18.97
N VAL A 41 17.02 8.16 19.92
CA VAL A 41 17.55 7.91 21.27
C VAL A 41 18.73 6.94 21.23
N THR A 42 18.69 5.90 20.40
CA THR A 42 19.73 4.85 20.36
C THR A 42 20.97 5.28 19.58
N PHE A 43 20.80 6.00 18.46
CA PHE A 43 21.89 6.25 17.51
C PHE A 43 22.26 7.72 17.33
N VAL A 44 21.29 8.64 17.39
CA VAL A 44 21.51 10.05 16.99
C VAL A 44 21.79 10.96 18.16
N ARG A 45 21.03 10.85 19.26
CA ARG A 45 21.00 11.79 20.38
C ARG A 45 22.37 12.03 21.01
N LYS A 46 23.23 11.00 21.03
CA LYS A 46 24.60 11.10 21.59
C LYS A 46 25.56 11.91 20.72
N ASN A 47 25.26 12.07 19.43
CA ASN A 47 26.11 12.69 18.41
C ASN A 47 25.65 14.11 18.01
N ILE A 48 24.68 14.69 18.74
CA ILE A 48 24.16 16.03 18.46
C ILE A 48 24.24 16.90 19.71
N ASP A 49 24.41 18.20 19.47
CA ASP A 49 24.51 19.22 20.52
C ASP A 49 23.14 19.62 21.06
N ASP A 50 22.15 19.85 20.18
CA ASP A 50 20.78 20.17 20.59
C ASP A 50 19.98 18.90 20.91
N ARG A 51 19.90 18.57 22.19
CA ARG A 51 19.14 17.42 22.72
C ARG A 51 17.77 17.82 23.31
N SER A 52 17.34 19.06 23.06
CA SER A 52 16.07 19.57 23.55
C SER A 52 14.87 18.92 22.84
N TRP A 53 13.66 19.19 23.34
CA TRP A 53 12.42 18.82 22.67
C TRP A 53 12.32 19.41 21.26
N SER A 54 12.78 20.65 21.05
CA SER A 54 12.83 21.27 19.73
C SER A 54 13.84 20.59 18.80
N GLY A 55 15.01 20.19 19.31
CA GLY A 55 16.02 19.45 18.55
C GLY A 55 15.50 18.08 18.09
N TRP A 56 14.79 17.36 18.95
CA TRP A 56 14.12 16.10 18.61
C TRP A 56 13.02 16.27 17.57
N LEU A 57 12.15 17.28 17.72
CA LEU A 57 11.11 17.57 16.71
C LEU A 57 11.72 17.96 15.36
N ASN A 58 12.77 18.77 15.36
CA ASN A 58 13.48 19.16 14.14
C ASN A 58 14.24 17.99 13.51
N TYR A 59 14.66 16.99 14.29
CA TYR A 59 15.20 15.74 13.76
C TYR A 59 14.14 14.90 13.04
N LEU A 60 12.96 14.72 13.66
CA LEU A 60 11.88 13.94 13.06
C LEU A 60 11.23 14.63 11.86
N PHE A 61 11.05 15.95 11.96
CA PHE A 61 10.41 16.79 10.94
C PHE A 61 11.25 18.05 10.67
N PRO A 62 12.37 17.93 9.93
CA PRO A 62 13.22 19.07 9.62
C PRO A 62 12.45 20.12 8.84
N ARG A 63 12.37 21.35 9.35
CA ARG A 63 11.52 22.41 8.77
C ARG A 63 11.82 22.66 7.29
N ASP A 64 13.10 22.62 6.92
CA ASP A 64 13.55 22.90 5.55
C ASP A 64 13.04 21.88 4.54
N MET A 65 12.70 20.65 4.98
CA MET A 65 12.08 19.65 4.12
C MET A 65 10.63 19.97 3.76
N TYR A 66 9.94 20.81 4.53
CA TYR A 66 8.50 21.10 4.34
C TYR A 66 8.23 22.52 3.83
N THR A 67 9.21 23.42 3.85
CA THR A 67 9.05 24.83 3.43
C THR A 67 9.57 25.12 2.03
N SER A 68 10.30 24.18 1.43
CA SER A 68 10.88 24.34 0.08
C SER A 68 9.80 24.48 -1.01
N PRO A 69 10.11 25.13 -2.16
CA PRO A 69 9.20 25.18 -3.31
C PRO A 69 8.76 23.78 -3.78
N SER A 70 9.68 22.81 -3.76
CA SER A 70 9.41 21.40 -4.04
C SER A 70 8.37 20.83 -3.06
N ALA A 71 8.56 21.02 -1.75
CA ALA A 71 7.64 20.49 -0.75
C ALA A 71 6.21 21.03 -0.88
N LYS A 72 6.05 22.28 -1.34
CA LYS A 72 4.72 22.85 -1.60
C LYS A 72 3.97 22.07 -2.69
N ILE A 73 4.67 21.62 -3.73
CA ILE A 73 4.09 20.80 -4.79
C ILE A 73 3.64 19.45 -4.20
N ASP A 74 4.48 18.82 -3.37
CA ASP A 74 4.16 17.54 -2.74
C ASP A 74 2.91 17.63 -1.87
N ILE A 75 2.81 18.68 -1.05
CA ILE A 75 1.66 18.94 -0.19
C ILE A 75 0.40 19.17 -1.03
N TRP A 76 0.48 19.95 -2.12
CA TRP A 76 -0.68 20.18 -3.00
C TRP A 76 -1.11 18.91 -3.72
N VAL A 77 -0.17 18.12 -4.24
CA VAL A 77 -0.48 16.81 -4.84
C VAL A 77 -1.10 15.88 -3.81
N TRP A 78 -0.60 15.88 -2.57
CA TRP A 78 -1.21 15.11 -1.49
C TRP A 78 -2.63 15.56 -1.15
N ILE A 79 -2.90 16.85 -1.08
CA ILE A 79 -4.26 17.35 -0.81
C ILE A 79 -5.21 16.96 -1.95
N MET A 80 -4.78 17.08 -3.20
CA MET A 80 -5.64 16.84 -4.37
C MET A 80 -5.81 15.34 -4.68
N ASN A 81 -4.71 14.59 -4.70
CA ASN A 81 -4.70 13.15 -5.02
C ASN A 81 -4.83 12.29 -3.76
N GLY A 82 -4.11 12.64 -2.70
CA GLY A 82 -3.96 11.81 -1.49
C GLY A 82 -5.21 11.76 -0.61
N LEU A 83 -5.98 12.86 -0.51
CA LEU A 83 -7.22 12.85 0.27
C LEU A 83 -8.41 12.26 -0.49
N LEU A 84 -8.47 12.40 -1.81
CA LEU A 84 -9.66 12.06 -2.59
C LEU A 84 -9.49 10.80 -3.45
N PHE A 85 -8.39 10.71 -4.19
CA PHE A 85 -8.22 9.69 -5.23
C PHE A 85 -7.53 8.43 -4.70
N ILE A 86 -6.37 8.57 -4.06
CA ILE A 86 -5.49 7.45 -3.65
C ILE A 86 -6.21 6.46 -2.73
N PRO A 87 -6.98 6.86 -1.71
CA PRO A 87 -7.52 5.90 -0.76
C PRO A 87 -8.60 5.00 -1.35
N ILE A 88 -9.53 5.58 -2.11
CA ILE A 88 -10.54 4.82 -2.84
C ILE A 88 -9.85 3.92 -3.86
N PHE A 89 -8.84 4.45 -4.55
CA PHE A 89 -8.09 3.72 -5.55
C PHE A 89 -7.33 2.53 -4.95
N GLU A 90 -6.62 2.69 -3.84
CA GLU A 90 -5.88 1.60 -3.18
C GLU A 90 -6.81 0.50 -2.64
N VAL A 91 -7.93 0.88 -2.02
CA VAL A 91 -8.96 -0.10 -1.61
C VAL A 91 -9.49 -0.86 -2.83
N PHE A 92 -9.78 -0.15 -3.92
CA PHE A 92 -10.23 -0.76 -5.16
C PHE A 92 -9.19 -1.75 -5.72
N ILE A 93 -7.91 -1.38 -5.78
CA ILE A 93 -6.82 -2.24 -6.26
C ILE A 93 -6.72 -3.53 -5.46
N VAL A 94 -6.75 -3.45 -4.12
CA VAL A 94 -6.69 -4.64 -3.25
C VAL A 94 -7.94 -5.51 -3.43
N VAL A 95 -9.13 -4.92 -3.38
CA VAL A 95 -10.39 -5.67 -3.51
C VAL A 95 -10.50 -6.35 -4.87
N VAL A 96 -10.24 -5.63 -5.96
CA VAL A 96 -10.28 -6.21 -7.31
C VAL A 96 -9.25 -7.33 -7.45
N GLY A 97 -8.02 -7.13 -6.96
CA GLY A 97 -6.98 -8.15 -6.99
C GLY A 97 -7.40 -9.44 -6.27
N LEU A 98 -8.03 -9.32 -5.10
CA LEU A 98 -8.50 -10.47 -4.32
C LEU A 98 -9.70 -11.16 -4.97
N VAL A 99 -10.71 -10.41 -5.41
CA VAL A 99 -11.93 -10.96 -6.04
C VAL A 99 -11.60 -11.68 -7.35
N VAL A 100 -10.79 -11.04 -8.20
CA VAL A 100 -10.35 -11.65 -9.45
C VAL A 100 -9.39 -12.80 -9.17
N GLY A 101 -8.58 -12.73 -8.11
CA GLY A 101 -7.72 -13.83 -7.64
C GLY A 101 -8.52 -15.09 -7.25
N VAL A 102 -9.63 -14.93 -6.53
CA VAL A 102 -10.55 -16.05 -6.22
C VAL A 102 -11.15 -16.64 -7.49
N SER A 103 -11.52 -15.79 -8.46
CA SER A 103 -12.03 -16.26 -9.75
C SER A 103 -10.95 -17.00 -10.56
N PHE A 104 -9.70 -16.52 -10.49
CA PHE A 104 -8.55 -17.16 -11.14
C PHE A 104 -8.22 -18.51 -10.51
N TYR A 105 -8.35 -18.66 -9.19
CA TYR A 105 -8.32 -19.97 -8.53
C TYR A 105 -9.34 -20.94 -9.15
N GLY A 106 -10.59 -20.51 -9.34
CA GLY A 106 -11.62 -21.32 -10.00
C GLY A 106 -11.23 -21.76 -11.41
N LEU A 107 -10.59 -20.88 -12.19
CA LEU A 107 -10.06 -21.20 -13.52
C LEU A 107 -8.90 -22.23 -13.45
N ILE A 108 -7.98 -22.08 -12.50
CA ILE A 108 -6.89 -23.05 -12.31
C ILE A 108 -7.47 -24.42 -11.96
N ALA A 109 -8.39 -24.48 -11.01
CA ALA A 109 -9.02 -25.72 -10.57
C ALA A 109 -9.85 -26.40 -11.67
N SER A 110 -10.54 -25.63 -12.53
CA SER A 110 -11.29 -26.18 -13.65
C SER A 110 -10.40 -26.69 -14.78
N THR A 111 -9.20 -26.13 -14.93
CA THR A 111 -8.24 -26.49 -15.98
C THR A 111 -7.32 -27.64 -15.56
N LEU A 112 -6.81 -27.61 -14.34
CA LEU A 112 -5.82 -28.58 -13.83
C LEU A 112 -6.45 -29.69 -12.98
N GLY A 113 -7.73 -29.54 -12.60
CA GLY A 113 -8.41 -30.39 -11.65
C GLY A 113 -8.16 -29.96 -10.19
N PRO A 114 -9.00 -30.43 -9.24
CA PRO A 114 -8.80 -30.14 -7.82
C PRO A 114 -7.59 -30.90 -7.27
N ILE A 115 -6.91 -30.29 -6.29
CA ILE A 115 -5.81 -30.93 -5.55
C ILE A 115 -6.17 -31.11 -4.08
N ARG A 116 -5.38 -31.94 -3.38
CA ARG A 116 -5.40 -31.93 -1.91
C ARG A 116 -4.64 -30.70 -1.41
N PRO A 117 -5.11 -30.06 -0.33
CA PRO A 117 -4.41 -28.91 0.22
C PRO A 117 -3.02 -29.33 0.70
N VAL A 118 -2.01 -28.49 0.43
CA VAL A 118 -0.63 -28.74 0.89
C VAL A 118 -0.49 -28.67 2.42
N THR A 119 -1.48 -28.07 3.10
CA THR A 119 -1.62 -28.04 4.56
C THR A 119 -3.08 -27.79 4.93
N THR A 120 -3.52 -28.36 6.04
CA THR A 120 -4.83 -28.07 6.65
C THR A 120 -4.71 -27.29 7.95
N ALA A 121 -3.49 -27.08 8.45
CA ALA A 121 -3.27 -26.29 9.65
C ALA A 121 -3.54 -24.81 9.35
N VAL A 122 -4.37 -24.16 10.18
CA VAL A 122 -4.82 -22.77 9.97
C VAL A 122 -3.64 -21.83 9.75
N TRP A 123 -2.59 -21.93 10.57
CA TRP A 123 -1.39 -21.08 10.44
C TRP A 123 -0.67 -21.29 9.09
N GLY A 124 -0.68 -22.52 8.57
CA GLY A 124 -0.07 -22.85 7.28
C GLY A 124 -0.89 -22.30 6.11
N VAL A 125 -2.21 -22.43 6.16
CA VAL A 125 -3.13 -21.86 5.17
C VAL A 125 -2.99 -20.33 5.14
N VAL A 126 -3.05 -19.68 6.30
CA VAL A 126 -2.93 -18.22 6.43
C VAL A 126 -1.56 -17.76 5.92
N GLY A 127 -0.48 -18.43 6.32
CA GLY A 127 0.87 -18.09 5.88
C GLY A 127 1.04 -18.18 4.36
N ILE A 128 0.57 -19.27 3.74
CA ILE A 128 0.66 -19.46 2.28
C ILE A 128 -0.16 -18.42 1.53
N GLN A 129 -1.43 -18.21 1.91
CA GLN A 129 -2.30 -17.25 1.24
C GLN A 129 -1.79 -15.80 1.39
N PHE A 130 -1.32 -15.43 2.60
CA PHE A 130 -0.73 -14.11 2.83
C PHE A 130 0.55 -13.91 2.02
N LEU A 131 1.46 -14.90 1.99
CA LEU A 131 2.68 -14.82 1.18
C LEU A 131 2.36 -14.71 -0.31
N GLY A 132 1.35 -15.43 -0.80
CA GLY A 132 0.86 -15.31 -2.18
C GLY A 132 0.41 -13.90 -2.51
N PHE A 133 -0.45 -13.31 -1.66
CA PHE A 133 -0.86 -11.92 -1.79
C PHE A 133 0.34 -10.96 -1.77
N TRP A 134 1.20 -11.07 -0.76
CA TRP A 134 2.29 -10.14 -0.51
C TRP A 134 3.35 -10.18 -1.63
N LEU A 135 3.79 -11.39 -2.02
CA LEU A 135 4.73 -11.57 -3.13
C LEU A 135 4.10 -11.17 -4.45
N GLY A 136 2.86 -11.59 -4.71
CA GLY A 136 2.14 -11.26 -5.93
C GLY A 136 2.03 -9.76 -6.11
N GLN A 137 1.53 -9.04 -5.11
CA GLN A 137 1.42 -7.59 -5.14
C GLN A 137 2.79 -6.91 -5.29
N GLY A 138 3.80 -7.35 -4.54
CA GLY A 138 5.14 -6.78 -4.58
C GLY A 138 5.83 -6.97 -5.94
N ILE A 139 5.71 -8.16 -6.54
CA ILE A 139 6.22 -8.43 -7.90
C ILE A 139 5.48 -7.57 -8.92
N GLY A 140 4.15 -7.46 -8.81
CA GLY A 140 3.35 -6.59 -9.68
C GLY A 140 3.78 -5.13 -9.62
N GLN A 141 4.02 -4.60 -8.41
CA GLN A 141 4.53 -3.25 -8.20
C GLN A 141 5.93 -3.08 -8.81
N TYR A 142 6.83 -4.04 -8.54
CA TYR A 142 8.18 -4.02 -9.07
C TYR A 142 8.20 -4.01 -10.60
N VAL A 143 7.41 -4.87 -11.25
CA VAL A 143 7.34 -4.94 -12.72
C VAL A 143 6.78 -3.65 -13.31
N GLY A 144 5.73 -3.09 -12.73
CA GLY A 144 5.16 -1.81 -13.18
C GLY A 144 6.17 -0.67 -13.06
N HIS A 145 6.84 -0.57 -11.92
CA HIS A 145 7.87 0.43 -11.68
C HIS A 145 9.08 0.25 -12.60
N LEU A 146 9.55 -0.98 -12.79
CA LEU A 146 10.62 -1.29 -13.73
C LEU A 146 10.27 -0.90 -15.16
N ALA A 147 9.02 -1.15 -15.59
CA ALA A 147 8.53 -0.74 -16.90
C ALA A 147 8.53 0.79 -17.04
N MET A 148 8.14 1.52 -15.99
CA MET A 148 8.20 2.99 -15.96
C MET A 148 9.61 3.54 -16.10
N HIS A 149 10.62 2.82 -15.60
CA HIS A 149 12.02 3.20 -15.78
C HIS A 149 12.61 2.79 -17.13
N LYS A 150 12.02 1.81 -17.84
CA LYS A 150 12.58 1.27 -19.09
C LYS A 150 11.86 1.73 -20.36
N VAL A 151 10.58 2.07 -20.27
CA VAL A 151 9.75 2.45 -21.43
C VAL A 151 9.62 3.98 -21.49
N PRO A 152 10.10 4.65 -22.56
CA PRO A 152 10.11 6.12 -22.62
C PRO A 152 8.74 6.79 -22.40
N ALA A 153 7.67 6.21 -22.92
CA ALA A 153 6.31 6.73 -22.74
C ALA A 153 5.85 6.66 -21.27
N LEU A 154 6.22 5.59 -20.55
CA LEU A 154 5.89 5.43 -19.14
C LEU A 154 6.79 6.30 -18.25
N TRP A 155 8.07 6.45 -18.63
CA TRP A 155 9.01 7.36 -17.97
C TRP A 155 8.53 8.81 -18.00
N ALA A 156 7.90 9.25 -19.10
CA ALA A 156 7.36 10.61 -19.20
C ALA A 156 6.35 10.95 -18.10
N LEU A 157 5.62 9.95 -17.59
CA LEU A 157 4.74 10.09 -16.43
C LEU A 157 5.54 10.00 -15.13
N HIS A 158 6.38 8.97 -15.01
CA HIS A 158 7.09 8.64 -13.77
C HIS A 158 8.23 9.60 -13.40
N ARG A 159 8.77 10.38 -14.34
CA ARG A 159 9.75 11.45 -14.05
C ARG A 159 9.20 12.53 -13.11
N ALA A 160 7.87 12.67 -13.00
CA ALA A 160 7.26 13.57 -12.01
C ALA A 160 7.60 13.12 -10.59
N HIS A 161 7.53 11.81 -10.31
CA HIS A 161 7.95 11.22 -9.04
C HIS A 161 9.44 11.48 -8.76
N HIS A 162 10.30 11.24 -9.74
CA HIS A 162 11.74 11.50 -9.62
C HIS A 162 12.15 12.97 -9.63
N SER A 163 11.20 13.91 -9.79
CA SER A 163 11.47 15.34 -9.64
C SER A 163 11.53 15.82 -8.18
N ALA A 164 11.25 14.91 -7.23
CA ALA A 164 11.56 14.95 -5.80
C ALA A 164 12.84 15.68 -5.36
N GLU A 165 12.86 17.00 -5.19
CA GLU A 165 14.07 17.69 -4.66
C GLU A 165 14.14 17.70 -3.13
N SER A 166 13.02 17.42 -2.44
CA SER A 166 12.94 17.47 -0.98
C SER A 166 12.35 16.16 -0.44
N PRO A 167 13.07 15.40 0.40
CA PRO A 167 12.64 14.10 0.89
C PRO A 167 11.69 14.24 2.09
N ASN A 168 10.54 14.87 1.87
CA ASN A 168 9.47 14.99 2.86
C ASN A 168 8.48 13.81 2.77
N LEU A 169 7.57 13.73 3.74
CA LEU A 169 6.59 12.63 3.83
C LEU A 169 5.60 12.57 2.66
N PHE A 170 5.46 13.63 1.87
CA PHE A 170 4.51 13.70 0.78
C PHE A 170 5.16 13.44 -0.59
N ALA A 171 6.51 13.48 -0.66
CA ALA A 171 7.25 13.35 -1.91
C ALA A 171 6.96 12.04 -2.65
N PHE A 172 6.70 10.94 -1.92
CA PHE A 172 6.37 9.66 -2.55
C PHE A 172 5.04 9.69 -3.32
N LEU A 173 4.14 10.62 -2.96
CA LEU A 173 2.83 10.81 -3.60
C LEU A 173 2.88 11.79 -4.77
N ARG A 174 4.03 12.41 -5.04
CA ARG A 174 4.24 13.21 -6.24
C ARG A 174 4.21 12.30 -7.47
N SER A 175 3.03 12.01 -7.97
CA SER A 175 2.89 11.18 -9.16
C SER A 175 1.63 11.58 -9.91
N HIS A 176 1.64 11.30 -11.21
CA HIS A 176 0.50 11.60 -12.06
C HIS A 176 -0.62 10.55 -11.79
N PRO A 177 -1.91 10.90 -11.80
CA PRO A 177 -2.99 9.93 -11.60
C PRO A 177 -2.90 8.68 -12.51
N LEU A 178 -2.52 8.90 -13.78
CA LEU A 178 -2.28 7.80 -14.73
C LEU A 178 -1.15 6.84 -14.30
N GLU A 179 -0.14 7.33 -13.59
CA GLU A 179 0.92 6.50 -13.03
C GLU A 179 0.36 5.54 -11.98
N HIS A 180 -0.53 6.02 -11.09
CA HIS A 180 -1.24 5.17 -10.15
C HIS A 180 -2.08 4.10 -10.85
N PHE A 181 -2.77 4.45 -11.95
CA PHE A 181 -3.51 3.46 -12.75
C PHE A 181 -2.60 2.38 -13.33
N LEU A 182 -1.46 2.77 -13.92
CA LEU A 182 -0.52 1.84 -14.55
C LEU A 182 0.12 0.89 -13.52
N ASN A 183 0.65 1.44 -12.43
CA ASN A 183 1.25 0.64 -11.36
C ASN A 183 0.19 -0.18 -10.59
N GLY A 184 -0.99 0.42 -10.37
CA GLY A 184 -2.14 -0.28 -9.78
C GLY A 184 -2.55 -1.49 -10.61
N SER A 185 -2.59 -1.36 -11.95
CA SER A 185 -2.95 -2.48 -12.84
C SER A 185 -1.96 -3.64 -12.73
N THR A 186 -0.65 -3.36 -12.69
CA THR A 186 0.35 -4.43 -12.53
C THR A 186 0.31 -5.05 -11.13
N ARG A 187 0.03 -4.26 -10.08
CA ARG A 187 -0.25 -4.76 -8.72
C ARG A 187 -1.48 -5.65 -8.66
N VAL A 188 -2.57 -5.31 -9.35
CA VAL A 188 -3.77 -6.16 -9.48
C VAL A 188 -3.38 -7.48 -10.12
N LEU A 189 -2.71 -7.48 -11.27
CA LEU A 189 -2.32 -8.72 -11.96
C LEU A 189 -1.43 -9.61 -11.08
N GLY A 190 -0.46 -9.01 -10.38
CA GLY A 190 0.38 -9.72 -9.44
C GLY A 190 -0.43 -10.31 -8.27
N THR A 191 -1.35 -9.55 -7.70
CA THR A 191 -2.26 -10.01 -6.63
C THR A 191 -3.15 -11.16 -7.11
N VAL A 192 -3.73 -11.04 -8.31
CA VAL A 192 -4.56 -12.10 -8.94
C VAL A 192 -3.78 -13.40 -9.07
N ALA A 193 -2.56 -13.32 -9.61
CA ALA A 193 -1.71 -14.49 -9.79
C ALA A 193 -1.32 -15.12 -8.44
N GLY A 194 -0.86 -14.30 -7.50
CA GLY A 194 -0.41 -14.75 -6.18
C GLY A 194 -1.53 -15.35 -5.33
N THR A 195 -2.67 -14.66 -5.24
CA THR A 195 -3.86 -15.14 -4.53
C THR A 195 -4.45 -16.37 -5.22
N GLY A 196 -4.68 -16.34 -6.53
CA GLY A 196 -5.28 -17.48 -7.23
C GLY A 196 -4.43 -18.75 -7.13
N LEU A 197 -3.10 -18.64 -7.27
CA LEU A 197 -2.19 -19.76 -7.10
C LEU A 197 -2.21 -20.30 -5.67
N THR A 198 -2.19 -19.42 -4.66
CA THR A 198 -2.13 -19.88 -3.27
C THR A 198 -3.44 -20.45 -2.76
N LEU A 199 -4.59 -19.94 -3.22
CA LEU A 199 -5.89 -20.56 -2.98
C LEU A 199 -5.97 -21.96 -3.59
N TYR A 200 -5.41 -22.14 -4.80
CA TYR A 200 -5.29 -23.46 -5.42
C TYR A 200 -4.45 -24.41 -4.55
N LEU A 201 -3.27 -23.98 -4.10
CA LEU A 201 -2.39 -24.77 -3.23
C LEU A 201 -3.03 -25.12 -1.88
N THR A 202 -3.81 -24.21 -1.31
CA THR A 202 -4.56 -24.47 -0.06
C THR A 202 -5.90 -25.16 -0.30
N ALA A 203 -6.26 -25.46 -1.56
CA ALA A 203 -7.49 -26.11 -2.00
C ALA A 203 -8.75 -25.61 -1.26
N GLY A 204 -8.86 -24.29 -1.09
CA GLY A 204 -9.86 -23.71 -0.22
C GLY A 204 -10.02 -22.21 -0.42
N ASP A 205 -11.09 -21.68 0.17
CA ASP A 205 -11.42 -20.27 0.09
C ASP A 205 -10.40 -19.39 0.81
N LEU A 206 -10.44 -18.09 0.49
CA LEU A 206 -9.64 -17.09 1.17
C LEU A 206 -10.03 -17.03 2.65
N HIS A 207 -9.09 -17.34 3.54
CA HIS A 207 -9.37 -17.46 4.95
C HIS A 207 -9.60 -16.08 5.59
N ALA A 208 -10.57 -15.97 6.51
CA ALA A 208 -10.90 -14.69 7.16
C ALA A 208 -9.72 -14.07 7.92
N VAL A 209 -8.89 -14.91 8.55
CA VAL A 209 -7.65 -14.45 9.20
C VAL A 209 -6.65 -13.92 8.17
N THR A 210 -6.54 -14.51 6.99
CA THR A 210 -5.70 -13.96 5.90
C THR A 210 -6.18 -12.56 5.51
N LEU A 211 -7.49 -12.36 5.33
CA LEU A 211 -8.05 -11.04 5.04
C LEU A 211 -7.72 -10.02 6.13
N ALA A 212 -7.88 -10.40 7.40
CA ALA A 212 -7.50 -9.54 8.53
C ALA A 212 -5.98 -9.24 8.53
N THR A 213 -5.13 -10.22 8.25
CA THR A 213 -3.68 -10.04 8.14
C THR A 213 -3.33 -9.09 6.99
N ILE A 214 -3.95 -9.23 5.82
CA ILE A 214 -3.77 -8.32 4.69
C ILE A 214 -4.18 -6.89 5.07
N PHE A 215 -5.33 -6.73 5.72
CA PHE A 215 -5.81 -5.43 6.18
C PHE A 215 -4.79 -4.78 7.14
N TRP A 216 -4.40 -5.48 8.20
CA TRP A 216 -3.43 -4.95 9.18
C TRP A 216 -2.05 -4.72 8.60
N PHE A 217 -1.61 -5.58 7.66
CA PHE A 217 -0.36 -5.37 6.92
C PHE A 217 -0.42 -4.09 6.10
N ASN A 218 -1.49 -3.81 5.37
CA ASN A 218 -1.61 -2.58 4.59
C ASN A 218 -1.65 -1.34 5.47
N ILE A 219 -2.33 -1.41 6.63
CA ILE A 219 -2.24 -0.35 7.64
C ILE A 219 -0.78 -0.15 8.04
N ALA A 220 -0.10 -1.21 8.52
CA ALA A 220 1.30 -1.16 8.96
C ALA A 220 2.26 -0.66 7.87
N TYR A 221 2.06 -1.08 6.62
CA TYR A 221 2.84 -0.64 5.46
C TYR A 221 2.76 0.87 5.26
N VAL A 222 1.56 1.46 5.44
CA VAL A 222 1.37 2.91 5.43
C VAL A 222 2.04 3.58 6.64
N LEU A 223 2.06 2.92 7.81
CA LEU A 223 2.70 3.47 9.03
C LEU A 223 4.23 3.54 8.96
N ILE A 224 4.86 2.55 8.32
CA ILE A 224 6.31 2.42 8.28
C ILE A 224 6.92 3.38 7.25
N GLY A 225 6.09 4.03 6.41
CA GLY A 225 6.45 5.21 5.63
C GLY A 225 7.77 5.04 4.92
N PHE A 226 7.82 4.16 3.92
CA PHE A 226 9.05 3.93 3.18
C PHE A 226 9.52 5.23 2.53
N ARG A 227 10.60 5.77 3.10
CA ARG A 227 11.53 6.64 2.38
C ARG A 227 12.11 5.81 1.24
N ALA A 228 11.64 6.09 0.03
CA ALA A 228 12.42 5.83 -1.18
C ALA A 228 13.61 6.79 -1.20
#